data_AF-A0A968M292-F1
#
_entry.id   AF-A0A968M292-F1
#
_cell.length_a   1.000
_cell.length_b   1.000
_cell.length_c   1.000
_cell.angle_alpha   90.00
_cell.angle_beta   90.00
_cell.angle_gamma   90.00
#
_symmetry.space_group_name_H-M   'P 1'
#
loop_
_entity.id
_entity.type
_entity.pdbx_description
1 polymer ?
#
loop_
_entity_poly.entity_id
_entity_poly.type
_entity_poly.pdbx_seq_one_letter_code
_entity_poly.pdbx_strand_id
1 'polypeptide(L)'
;MALQSSGNLTVGSINAEATGSGPGGDIALQVSGNLTTEGSFNAGGNGVALSSSSAGGPAGNITLDSGGAVNLSSGRVRAISTNAPAGNITVTAGGDITTGAGAAPFAAVAAFPAAGGSGTGGNIQFTSAGGNINTSAGDVDAGTPSGNAGAIALQASGTLTTGNVSASSLGGSGGQIELIGESVALQGNILAVGQNGSGGNITATTAGNLTGTGLISASAIASGNGGEVALQGSTITLQGRYGPKVLVGKGAKFP
;
A
#
# COMPACT_ATOMS: atom_id res chain seq x y z
N MET A 1 8.14 18.83 5.72
CA MET A 1 8.15 18.92 7.19
C MET A 1 8.92 17.73 7.74
N ALA A 2 9.85 17.96 8.67
CA ALA A 2 10.53 16.89 9.40
C ALA A 2 10.31 17.10 10.90
N LEU A 3 9.85 16.07 11.61
CA LEU A 3 9.68 16.09 13.06
C LEU A 3 10.44 14.93 13.68
N GLN A 4 11.17 15.19 14.76
CA GLN A 4 11.95 14.19 15.48
C GLN A 4 11.47 14.11 16.93
N SER A 5 11.28 12.88 17.45
CA SER A 5 10.97 12.64 18.86
C SER A 5 11.86 11.53 19.42
N SER A 6 12.47 11.77 20.58
CA SER A 6 13.26 10.77 21.31
C SER A 6 12.41 9.79 22.13
N GLY A 7 11.09 9.99 22.17
CA GLY A 7 10.14 9.14 22.89
C GLY A 7 8.97 8.75 21.98
N ASN A 8 7.80 8.55 22.57
CA ASN A 8 6.58 8.37 21.78
C ASN A 8 6.19 9.70 21.13
N LEU A 9 5.54 9.63 19.97
CA LEU A 9 4.96 10.77 19.28
C LEU A 9 3.50 10.48 18.96
N THR A 10 2.60 11.32 19.48
CA THR A 10 1.21 11.38 19.04
C THR A 10 1.03 12.62 18.18
N VAL A 11 0.48 12.45 16.98
CA VAL A 11 0.06 13.57 16.13
C VAL A 11 -1.44 13.53 15.93
N GLY A 12 -2.09 14.69 15.88
CA GLY A 12 -3.49 14.79 15.50
C GLY A 12 -3.64 14.42 14.02
N SER A 13 -3.41 15.39 13.14
CA SER A 13 -3.27 15.15 11.71
C SER A 13 -2.23 16.08 11.10
N ILE A 14 -1.63 15.71 9.98
CA ILE A 14 -0.64 16.52 9.25
C ILE A 14 -1.13 16.72 7.82
N ASN A 15 -1.18 17.98 7.40
CA ASN A 15 -1.58 18.37 6.06
C ASN A 15 -0.44 19.16 5.37
N ALA A 16 0.18 18.56 4.37
CA ALA A 16 1.29 19.12 3.58
C ALA A 16 0.87 19.27 2.10
N GLU A 17 -0.32 19.80 1.89
CA GLU A 17 -0.95 19.90 0.57
C GLU A 17 -0.56 21.15 -0.22
N ALA A 18 -0.29 20.97 -1.51
CA ALA A 18 -0.16 22.05 -2.47
C ALA A 18 -1.49 22.25 -3.22
N THR A 19 -2.13 23.40 -2.99
CA THR A 19 -3.38 23.78 -3.67
C THR A 19 -3.16 24.41 -5.05
N GLY A 20 -1.92 24.71 -5.41
CA GLY A 20 -1.52 25.29 -6.70
C GLY A 20 -0.75 24.31 -7.60
N SER A 21 0.00 24.84 -8.56
CA SER A 21 0.83 24.06 -9.49
C SER A 21 2.15 23.56 -8.89
N GLY A 22 2.46 23.92 -7.65
CA GLY A 22 3.66 23.49 -6.95
C GLY A 22 3.58 22.04 -6.45
N PRO A 23 4.72 21.43 -6.09
CA PRO A 23 4.73 20.10 -5.49
C PRO A 23 4.12 20.11 -4.08
N GLY A 24 3.51 18.99 -3.71
CA GLY A 24 3.11 18.72 -2.33
C GLY A 24 4.34 18.66 -1.42
N GLY A 25 4.17 19.00 -0.13
CA GLY A 25 5.28 18.99 0.82
C GLY A 25 5.51 17.61 1.42
N ASP A 26 6.77 17.20 1.55
CA ASP A 26 7.08 15.93 2.22
C ASP A 26 6.66 15.94 3.70
N ILE A 27 6.26 14.78 4.23
CA ILE A 27 6.06 14.53 5.65
C ILE A 27 7.10 13.50 6.08
N ALA A 28 8.01 13.87 6.99
CA ALA A 28 9.00 12.96 7.57
C ALA A 28 8.87 12.97 9.10
N LEU A 29 8.53 11.83 9.70
CA LEU A 29 8.46 11.66 11.16
C LEU A 29 9.50 10.62 11.59
N GLN A 30 10.43 11.00 12.47
CA GLN A 30 11.43 10.11 13.05
C GLN A 30 11.20 10.03 14.56
N VAL A 31 10.92 8.83 15.07
CA VAL A 31 10.42 8.61 16.42
C VAL A 31 11.18 7.45 17.03
N SER A 32 11.82 7.62 18.19
CA SER A 32 12.51 6.49 18.85
C SER A 32 11.54 5.54 19.53
N GLY A 33 10.40 6.04 20.01
CA GLY A 33 9.32 5.25 20.60
C GLY A 33 8.21 4.92 19.59
N ASN A 34 6.98 4.83 20.07
CA ASN A 34 5.80 4.58 19.24
C ASN A 34 5.34 5.87 18.52
N LEU A 35 4.88 5.73 17.28
CA LEU A 35 4.19 6.78 16.54
C LEU A 35 2.70 6.46 16.44
N THR A 36 1.84 7.39 16.87
CA THR A 36 0.38 7.26 16.76
C THR A 36 -0.21 8.49 16.10
N THR A 37 -1.12 8.30 15.14
CA THR A 37 -2.04 9.36 14.71
C THR A 37 -3.35 9.21 15.51
N GLU A 38 -3.90 10.29 16.06
CA GLU A 38 -5.16 10.26 16.83
C GLU A 38 -6.27 11.12 16.21
N GLY A 39 -5.93 12.04 15.32
CA GLY A 39 -6.88 12.93 14.66
C GLY A 39 -7.05 12.59 13.19
N SER A 40 -8.12 13.13 12.62
CA SER A 40 -8.25 13.27 11.18
C SER A 40 -8.84 14.62 10.84
N PHE A 41 -8.47 15.14 9.67
CA PHE A 41 -9.19 16.26 9.05
C PHE A 41 -10.03 15.73 7.90
N ASN A 42 -11.13 16.43 7.59
CA ASN A 42 -11.98 16.05 6.48
C ASN A 42 -11.39 16.55 5.15
N ALA A 43 -10.99 15.62 4.29
CA ALA A 43 -10.62 15.90 2.91
C ALA A 43 -11.59 15.17 1.97
N GLY A 44 -12.48 15.91 1.30
CA GLY A 44 -13.48 15.32 0.41
C GLY A 44 -14.44 14.36 1.12
N GLY A 45 -14.86 14.68 2.35
CA GLY A 45 -15.77 13.85 3.16
C GLY A 45 -15.13 12.63 3.83
N ASN A 46 -13.80 12.52 3.79
CA ASN A 46 -13.06 11.40 4.35
C ASN A 46 -12.08 11.89 5.42
N GLY A 47 -11.95 11.14 6.53
CA GLY A 47 -10.98 11.42 7.59
C GLY A 47 -9.55 11.08 7.17
N VAL A 48 -8.68 12.08 7.03
CA VAL A 48 -7.27 11.93 6.68
C VAL A 48 -6.38 12.25 7.88
N ALA A 49 -5.49 11.33 8.23
CA ALA A 49 -4.51 11.51 9.29
C ALA A 49 -3.24 12.20 8.76
N LEU A 50 -2.74 11.77 7.60
CA LEU A 50 -1.55 12.32 6.96
C LEU A 50 -1.81 12.56 5.47
N SER A 51 -1.62 13.79 5.00
CA SER A 51 -1.76 14.13 3.58
C SER A 51 -0.55 14.89 3.06
N SER A 52 0.05 14.37 2.01
CA SER A 52 1.09 15.01 1.23
C SER A 52 0.63 15.05 -0.22
N SER A 53 -0.37 15.91 -0.49
CA SER A 53 -1.09 15.91 -1.77
C SER A 53 -0.79 17.15 -2.62
N SER A 54 -1.08 17.06 -3.91
CA SER A 54 -0.89 18.19 -4.83
C SER A 54 -1.94 18.21 -5.94
N ALA A 55 -2.51 19.40 -6.18
CA ALA A 55 -3.49 19.62 -7.24
C ALA A 55 -2.86 19.75 -8.65
N GLY A 56 -1.66 20.33 -8.76
CA GLY A 56 -1.03 20.59 -10.07
C GLY A 56 0.39 20.07 -10.24
N GLY A 57 1.19 20.01 -9.17
CA GLY A 57 2.54 19.42 -9.19
C GLY A 57 2.57 17.98 -8.68
N PRO A 58 3.75 17.34 -8.63
CA PRO A 58 3.93 16.05 -7.98
C PRO A 58 3.50 16.09 -6.51
N ALA A 59 2.96 14.99 -5.99
CA ALA A 59 2.73 14.86 -4.55
C ALA A 59 4.07 14.67 -3.81
N GLY A 60 4.15 15.15 -2.56
CA GLY A 60 5.31 14.91 -1.71
C GLY A 60 5.26 13.49 -1.12
N ASN A 61 6.36 13.05 -0.54
CA ASN A 61 6.48 11.74 0.10
C ASN A 61 6.03 11.77 1.56
N ILE A 62 5.61 10.62 2.07
CA ILE A 62 5.36 10.40 3.49
C ILE A 62 6.36 9.35 3.97
N THR A 63 7.21 9.69 4.93
CA THR A 63 8.21 8.80 5.53
C THR A 63 8.01 8.78 7.03
N LEU A 64 7.66 7.62 7.56
CA LEU A 64 7.50 7.38 8.99
C LEU A 64 8.57 6.38 9.42
N ASP A 65 9.41 6.77 10.36
CA ASP A 65 10.48 5.94 10.92
C ASP A 65 10.32 5.90 12.43
N SER A 66 9.98 4.74 12.97
CA SER A 66 9.63 4.53 14.36
C SER A 66 10.43 3.39 14.96
N GLY A 67 11.14 3.62 16.06
CA GLY A 67 11.78 2.55 16.83
C GLY A 67 10.77 1.63 17.54
N GLY A 68 9.55 2.11 17.77
CA GLY A 68 8.42 1.35 18.31
C GLY A 68 7.38 0.99 17.24
N ALA A 69 6.13 0.80 17.66
CA ALA A 69 4.99 0.55 16.78
C ALA A 69 4.52 1.82 16.07
N VAL A 70 3.90 1.66 14.90
CA VAL A 70 3.24 2.73 14.13
C VAL A 70 1.74 2.45 14.03
N ASN A 71 0.92 3.32 14.61
CA ASN A 71 -0.53 3.23 14.57
C ASN A 71 -1.14 4.38 13.77
N LEU A 72 -1.70 4.05 12.60
CA LEU A 72 -2.34 4.97 11.66
C LEU A 72 -3.86 4.75 11.60
N SER A 73 -4.45 4.15 12.63
CA SER A 73 -5.86 3.71 12.62
C SER A 73 -6.89 4.84 12.65
N SER A 74 -6.50 6.05 13.08
CA SER A 74 -7.40 7.20 13.20
C SER A 74 -7.81 7.85 11.89
N GLY A 75 -7.16 7.50 10.78
CA GLY A 75 -7.51 8.05 9.48
C GLY A 75 -6.63 7.53 8.35
N ARG A 76 -6.74 8.21 7.22
CA ARG A 76 -6.09 7.80 5.97
C ARG A 76 -4.69 8.39 5.84
N VAL A 77 -3.84 7.72 5.08
CA VAL A 77 -2.48 8.20 4.73
C VAL A 77 -2.40 8.34 3.22
N ARG A 78 -2.12 9.55 2.72
CA ARG A 78 -2.27 9.87 1.30
C ARG A 78 -1.11 10.70 0.75
N ALA A 79 -0.43 10.18 -0.25
CA ALA A 79 0.58 10.88 -1.05
C ALA A 79 0.09 11.03 -2.49
N ILE A 80 -1.07 11.68 -2.65
CA ILE A 80 -1.86 11.68 -3.89
C ILE A 80 -1.69 12.97 -4.70
N SER A 81 -1.60 12.86 -6.01
CA SER A 81 -1.56 14.01 -6.93
C SER A 81 -2.85 14.07 -7.75
N THR A 82 -3.11 15.14 -8.51
CA THR A 82 -4.17 15.12 -9.53
C THR A 82 -3.62 14.83 -10.92
N ASN A 83 -2.63 15.57 -11.42
CA ASN A 83 -2.15 15.47 -12.81
C ASN A 83 -0.64 15.23 -12.96
N ALA A 84 0.00 14.77 -11.89
CA ALA A 84 1.44 14.56 -11.83
C ALA A 84 1.74 13.21 -11.16
N PRO A 85 2.99 12.75 -11.08
CA PRO A 85 3.33 11.58 -10.28
C PRO A 85 2.86 11.72 -8.82
N ALA A 86 2.32 10.64 -8.27
CA ALA A 86 2.03 10.54 -6.85
C ALA A 86 3.34 10.41 -6.04
N GLY A 87 3.26 10.74 -4.75
CA GLY A 87 4.39 10.62 -3.83
C GLY A 87 4.48 9.22 -3.26
N ASN A 88 5.64 8.86 -2.71
CA ASN A 88 5.83 7.56 -2.08
C ASN A 88 5.39 7.59 -0.62
N ILE A 89 4.99 6.44 -0.09
CA ILE A 89 4.72 6.24 1.33
C ILE A 89 5.66 5.16 1.85
N THR A 90 6.47 5.50 2.84
CA THR A 90 7.41 4.59 3.51
C THR A 90 7.12 4.58 5.00
N VAL A 91 6.90 3.40 5.58
CA VAL A 91 6.67 3.23 7.02
C VAL A 91 7.61 2.15 7.53
N THR A 92 8.51 2.53 8.43
CA THR A 92 9.42 1.65 9.14
C THR A 92 9.07 1.67 10.62
N ALA A 93 8.90 0.50 11.20
CA ALA A 93 8.57 0.32 12.61
C ALA A 93 9.44 -0.77 13.22
N GLY A 94 9.93 -0.56 14.44
CA GLY A 94 10.51 -1.64 15.24
C GLY A 94 9.45 -2.62 15.75
N GLY A 95 8.22 -2.14 15.98
CA GLY A 95 7.06 -2.93 16.39
C GLY A 95 6.01 -3.05 15.29
N ASP A 96 4.75 -3.28 15.68
CA ASP A 96 3.63 -3.45 14.76
C ASP A 96 3.36 -2.20 13.90
N ILE A 97 2.86 -2.41 12.68
CA ILE A 97 2.27 -1.36 11.83
C ILE A 97 0.79 -1.67 11.65
N THR A 98 -0.08 -0.72 12.00
CA THR A 98 -1.54 -0.84 11.79
C THR A 98 -2.07 0.35 11.02
N THR A 99 -2.88 0.12 9.99
CA THR A 99 -3.54 1.17 9.20
C THR A 99 -5.02 1.32 9.55
N GLY A 100 -5.58 2.49 9.22
CA GLY A 100 -7.01 2.75 9.34
C GLY A 100 -7.87 2.09 8.27
N ALA A 101 -9.12 2.53 8.22
CA ALA A 101 -10.11 2.06 7.25
C ALA A 101 -10.19 2.94 6.00
N GLY A 102 -10.70 2.36 4.91
CA GLY A 102 -10.95 3.04 3.65
C GLY A 102 -10.95 2.06 2.48
N ALA A 103 -11.84 2.26 1.51
CA ALA A 103 -11.91 1.44 0.30
C ALA A 103 -11.87 2.30 -0.97
N ALA A 104 -11.38 1.74 -2.08
CA ALA A 104 -11.32 2.43 -3.38
C ALA A 104 -12.65 3.16 -3.71
N PRO A 105 -12.61 4.40 -4.24
CA PRO A 105 -11.43 5.15 -4.69
C PRO A 105 -10.69 5.86 -3.56
N PHE A 106 -11.09 5.63 -2.31
CA PHE A 106 -10.46 6.20 -1.14
C PHE A 106 -9.87 5.04 -0.32
N ALA A 107 -8.67 4.58 -0.67
CA ALA A 107 -7.94 3.54 0.07
C ALA A 107 -7.38 4.05 1.42
N ALA A 108 -7.32 3.23 2.46
CA ALA A 108 -6.75 3.63 3.75
C ALA A 108 -5.33 4.19 3.61
N VAL A 109 -4.54 3.60 2.72
CA VAL A 109 -3.22 4.07 2.29
C VAL A 109 -3.23 4.27 0.79
N ALA A 110 -2.94 5.48 0.32
CA ALA A 110 -3.08 5.85 -1.09
C ALA A 110 -1.85 6.60 -1.62
N ALA A 111 -1.20 6.05 -2.63
CA ALA A 111 -0.09 6.66 -3.36
C ALA A 111 -0.39 6.66 -4.87
N PHE A 112 -1.48 7.31 -5.27
CA PHE A 112 -1.92 7.33 -6.66
C PHE A 112 -2.38 8.73 -7.12
N PRO A 113 -2.31 9.02 -8.43
CA PRO A 113 -2.97 10.19 -8.99
C PRO A 113 -4.49 10.01 -8.98
N ALA A 114 -5.21 11.05 -8.56
CA ALA A 114 -6.67 11.07 -8.50
C ALA A 114 -7.31 10.71 -9.85
N ALA A 115 -8.57 10.27 -9.81
CA ALA A 115 -9.31 9.86 -10.99
C ALA A 115 -9.27 10.94 -12.10
N GLY A 116 -8.92 10.54 -13.32
CA GLY A 116 -8.74 11.43 -14.47
C GLY A 116 -7.35 12.05 -14.61
N GLY A 117 -6.47 11.84 -13.63
CA GLY A 117 -5.07 12.23 -13.66
C GLY A 117 -4.24 11.45 -14.67
N SER A 118 -3.17 12.08 -15.18
CA SER A 118 -2.22 11.48 -16.14
C SER A 118 -0.96 10.86 -15.50
N GLY A 119 -0.83 10.91 -14.17
CA GLY A 119 0.40 10.56 -13.44
C GLY A 119 0.68 9.06 -13.29
N THR A 120 1.88 8.73 -12.82
CA THR A 120 2.24 7.39 -12.33
C THR A 120 1.88 7.25 -10.85
N GLY A 121 1.58 6.02 -10.43
CA GLY A 121 1.46 5.69 -9.00
C GLY A 121 2.79 5.88 -8.27
N GLY A 122 2.71 6.22 -6.99
CA GLY A 122 3.83 6.24 -6.05
C GLY A 122 3.95 4.90 -5.36
N ASN A 123 5.14 4.58 -4.85
CA ASN A 123 5.38 3.31 -4.19
C ASN A 123 4.91 3.35 -2.73
N ILE A 124 4.47 2.21 -2.22
CA ILE A 124 4.11 2.01 -0.81
C ILE A 124 5.01 0.92 -0.24
N GLN A 125 5.81 1.26 0.77
CA GLN A 125 6.72 0.33 1.43
C GLN A 125 6.50 0.35 2.94
N PHE A 126 6.06 -0.77 3.51
CA PHE A 126 5.99 -0.96 4.96
C PHE A 126 6.99 -2.02 5.42
N THR A 127 7.70 -1.76 6.50
CA THR A 127 8.66 -2.67 7.12
C THR A 127 8.47 -2.67 8.64
N SER A 128 8.01 -3.80 9.18
CA SER A 128 7.95 -4.03 10.63
C SER A 128 9.08 -4.99 11.02
N ALA A 129 10.12 -4.47 11.66
CA ALA A 129 11.36 -5.20 11.92
C ALA A 129 11.23 -6.26 13.03
N GLY A 130 10.30 -6.07 13.96
CA GLY A 130 10.06 -6.99 15.09
C GLY A 130 8.58 -7.30 15.34
N GLY A 131 7.68 -6.90 14.44
CA GLY A 131 6.24 -7.00 14.64
C GLY A 131 5.45 -7.44 13.42
N ASN A 132 4.15 -7.25 13.54
CA ASN A 132 3.14 -7.55 12.53
C ASN A 132 2.86 -6.34 11.65
N ILE A 133 2.33 -6.58 10.45
CA ILE A 133 1.68 -5.54 9.65
C ILE A 133 0.22 -5.92 9.51
N ASN A 134 -0.68 -5.02 9.89
CA ASN A 134 -2.11 -5.20 9.75
C ASN A 134 -2.74 -4.06 8.94
N THR A 135 -3.17 -4.39 7.72
CA THR A 135 -3.94 -3.53 6.82
C THR A 135 -5.34 -4.07 6.56
N SER A 136 -5.87 -4.99 7.38
CA SER A 136 -7.19 -5.61 7.13
C SER A 136 -8.37 -4.65 7.21
N ALA A 137 -8.21 -3.49 7.88
CA ALA A 137 -9.25 -2.50 8.03
C ALA A 137 -9.56 -1.71 6.76
N GLY A 138 -8.65 -1.69 5.76
CA GLY A 138 -8.84 -0.94 4.53
C GLY A 138 -7.80 -1.19 3.45
N ASP A 139 -8.04 -0.63 2.28
CA ASP A 139 -7.24 -0.88 1.09
C ASP A 139 -5.87 -0.19 1.17
N VAL A 140 -4.87 -0.82 0.56
CA VAL A 140 -3.56 -0.25 0.22
C VAL A 140 -3.48 -0.12 -1.29
N ASP A 141 -3.38 1.10 -1.80
CA ASP A 141 -3.53 1.37 -3.25
C ASP A 141 -2.44 2.28 -3.79
N ALA A 142 -1.69 1.75 -4.75
CA ALA A 142 -0.67 2.41 -5.56
C ALA A 142 -1.05 2.39 -7.06
N GLY A 143 -2.32 2.13 -7.37
CA GLY A 143 -2.82 2.05 -8.73
C GLY A 143 -2.79 3.37 -9.50
N THR A 144 -3.27 3.38 -10.75
CA THR A 144 -3.43 4.62 -11.50
C THR A 144 -4.48 4.49 -12.63
N PRO A 145 -5.23 5.57 -12.93
CA PRO A 145 -6.12 5.60 -14.08
C PRO A 145 -5.42 5.58 -15.45
N SER A 146 -4.18 6.06 -15.57
CA SER A 146 -3.59 6.33 -16.88
C SER A 146 -2.11 5.95 -17.03
N GLY A 147 -1.30 6.12 -15.99
CA GLY A 147 0.14 5.87 -16.03
C GLY A 147 0.46 4.41 -15.71
N ASN A 148 1.71 4.14 -15.34
CA ASN A 148 2.06 2.88 -14.70
C ASN A 148 1.75 2.97 -13.19
N ALA A 149 1.25 1.89 -12.62
CA ALA A 149 1.02 1.80 -11.17
C ALA A 149 2.36 1.75 -10.41
N GLY A 150 2.33 2.21 -9.16
CA GLY A 150 3.45 2.08 -8.23
C GLY A 150 3.57 0.66 -7.68
N ALA A 151 4.72 0.36 -7.06
CA ALA A 151 4.94 -0.89 -6.37
C ALA A 151 4.40 -0.84 -4.93
N ILE A 152 3.97 -1.98 -4.42
CA ILE A 152 3.60 -2.17 -3.00
C ILE A 152 4.48 -3.28 -2.43
N ALA A 153 5.16 -2.99 -1.34
CA ALA A 153 5.96 -3.96 -0.61
C ALA A 153 5.64 -3.88 0.88
N LEU A 154 5.18 -4.99 1.46
CA LEU A 154 4.80 -5.10 2.87
C LEU A 154 5.63 -6.24 3.48
N GLN A 155 6.51 -5.89 4.42
CA GLN A 155 7.45 -6.83 5.03
C GLN A 155 7.30 -6.82 6.55
N ALA A 156 6.70 -7.87 7.10
CA ALA A 156 6.56 -8.07 8.55
C ALA A 156 7.54 -9.15 9.02
N SER A 157 8.19 -8.96 10.17
CA SER A 157 8.92 -10.06 10.81
C SER A 157 7.96 -11.09 11.40
N GLY A 158 6.75 -10.65 11.79
CA GLY A 158 5.67 -11.48 12.30
C GLY A 158 4.61 -11.76 11.24
N THR A 159 3.35 -11.65 11.63
CA THR A 159 2.23 -11.89 10.72
C THR A 159 1.96 -10.67 9.85
N LEU A 160 1.81 -10.89 8.54
CA LEU A 160 1.27 -9.91 7.61
C LEU A 160 -0.20 -10.23 7.34
N THR A 161 -1.09 -9.33 7.73
CA THR A 161 -2.52 -9.42 7.45
C THR A 161 -2.95 -8.27 6.55
N THR A 162 -3.59 -8.57 5.43
CA THR A 162 -3.97 -7.55 4.43
C THR A 162 -5.45 -7.58 4.10
N GLY A 163 -6.01 -6.39 3.89
CA GLY A 163 -7.28 -6.18 3.19
C GLY A 163 -7.08 -6.30 1.68
N ASN A 164 -7.64 -5.38 0.89
CA ASN A 164 -7.28 -5.30 -0.53
C ASN A 164 -5.91 -4.60 -0.71
N VAL A 165 -5.12 -5.10 -1.65
CA VAL A 165 -3.85 -4.51 -2.07
C VAL A 165 -3.88 -4.34 -3.58
N SER A 166 -3.73 -3.11 -4.06
CA SER A 166 -3.89 -2.77 -5.47
C SER A 166 -2.69 -1.98 -5.99
N ALA A 167 -1.99 -2.56 -6.95
CA ALA A 167 -1.03 -1.90 -7.83
C ALA A 167 -1.55 -1.98 -9.28
N SER A 168 -2.86 -1.78 -9.48
CA SER A 168 -3.50 -1.93 -10.79
C SER A 168 -3.49 -0.63 -11.58
N SER A 169 -3.36 -0.73 -12.89
CA SER A 169 -3.36 0.39 -13.82
C SER A 169 -4.39 0.20 -14.93
N LEU A 170 -5.15 1.26 -15.24
CA LEU A 170 -6.07 1.25 -16.38
C LEU A 170 -5.38 1.67 -17.70
N GLY A 171 -4.47 2.64 -17.66
CA GLY A 171 -3.83 3.18 -18.89
C GLY A 171 -2.45 2.63 -19.20
N GLY A 172 -1.68 2.19 -18.20
CA GLY A 172 -0.36 1.58 -18.35
C GLY A 172 -0.28 0.18 -17.72
N SER A 173 0.93 -0.22 -17.36
CA SER A 173 1.20 -1.52 -16.74
C SER A 173 0.87 -1.55 -15.25
N GLY A 174 0.46 -2.73 -14.76
CA GLY A 174 0.35 -3.00 -13.33
C GLY A 174 1.71 -2.96 -12.64
N GLY A 175 1.72 -2.66 -11.34
CA GLY A 175 2.92 -2.57 -10.51
C GLY A 175 3.26 -3.88 -9.80
N GLN A 176 4.42 -3.91 -9.14
CA GLN A 176 4.84 -5.07 -8.36
C GLN A 176 4.16 -5.07 -6.98
N ILE A 177 3.73 -6.25 -6.52
CA ILE A 177 3.25 -6.46 -5.15
C ILE A 177 4.13 -7.52 -4.49
N GLU A 178 4.81 -7.16 -3.41
CA GLU A 178 5.63 -8.05 -2.58
C GLU A 178 5.07 -8.11 -1.15
N LEU A 179 4.75 -9.32 -0.69
CA LEU A 179 4.15 -9.58 0.62
C LEU A 179 4.99 -10.59 1.38
N ILE A 180 5.62 -10.17 2.47
CA ILE A 180 6.53 -11.01 3.26
C ILE A 180 6.09 -11.00 4.73
N GLY A 181 6.02 -12.19 5.33
CA GLY A 181 5.72 -12.38 6.75
C GLY A 181 6.16 -13.76 7.23
N GLU A 182 6.27 -13.96 8.55
CA GLU A 182 6.35 -15.31 9.15
C GLU A 182 5.05 -16.09 8.88
N SER A 183 3.93 -15.39 8.78
CA SER A 183 2.66 -15.89 8.25
C SER A 183 1.98 -14.78 7.45
N VAL A 184 1.28 -15.15 6.37
CA VAL A 184 0.64 -14.18 5.47
C VAL A 184 -0.84 -14.53 5.31
N ALA A 185 -1.71 -13.58 5.67
CA ALA A 185 -3.15 -13.68 5.54
C ALA A 185 -3.67 -12.61 4.57
N LEU A 186 -4.14 -13.05 3.41
CA LEU A 186 -4.70 -12.24 2.33
C LEU A 186 -6.24 -12.27 2.43
N GLN A 187 -6.82 -11.37 3.22
CA GLN A 187 -8.27 -11.35 3.46
C GLN A 187 -9.04 -10.69 2.31
N GLY A 188 -8.39 -9.79 1.58
CA GLY A 188 -8.94 -9.13 0.39
C GLY A 188 -8.29 -9.58 -0.92
N ASN A 189 -8.54 -8.80 -1.96
CA ASN A 189 -7.99 -9.02 -3.30
C ASN A 189 -6.56 -8.46 -3.40
N ILE A 190 -5.71 -9.13 -4.15
CA ILE A 190 -4.34 -8.69 -4.47
C ILE A 190 -4.24 -8.50 -5.98
N LEU A 191 -4.14 -7.25 -6.43
CA LEU A 191 -4.38 -6.87 -7.82
C LEU A 191 -3.21 -6.06 -8.39
N ALA A 192 -2.48 -6.65 -9.33
CA ALA A 192 -1.43 -6.02 -10.14
C ALA A 192 -1.83 -6.00 -11.62
N VAL A 193 -3.07 -5.59 -11.92
CA VAL A 193 -3.65 -5.68 -13.26
C VAL A 193 -3.14 -4.53 -14.14
N GLY A 194 -2.79 -4.81 -15.39
CA GLY A 194 -2.62 -3.81 -16.44
C GLY A 194 -3.77 -3.90 -17.43
N GLN A 195 -4.62 -2.88 -17.58
CA GLN A 195 -5.68 -2.96 -18.59
C GLN A 195 -5.14 -2.72 -20.00
N ASN A 196 -4.51 -1.56 -20.23
CA ASN A 196 -3.92 -1.19 -21.53
C ASN A 196 -2.39 -1.36 -21.56
N GLY A 197 -1.85 -2.14 -20.62
CA GLY A 197 -0.44 -2.47 -20.50
C GLY A 197 -0.26 -3.87 -19.91
N SER A 198 0.99 -4.27 -19.67
CA SER A 198 1.26 -5.59 -19.10
C SER A 198 0.77 -5.66 -17.64
N GLY A 199 0.36 -6.83 -17.19
CA GLY A 199 0.16 -7.08 -15.76
C GLY A 199 1.48 -6.96 -15.00
N GLY A 200 1.40 -6.51 -13.76
CA GLY A 200 2.53 -6.53 -12.83
C GLY A 200 2.70 -7.91 -12.18
N ASN A 201 3.69 -8.07 -11.31
CA ASN A 201 3.97 -9.31 -10.61
C ASN A 201 3.50 -9.26 -9.16
N ILE A 202 3.06 -10.40 -8.66
CA ILE A 202 2.65 -10.60 -7.27
C ILE A 202 3.53 -11.69 -6.68
N THR A 203 4.20 -11.38 -5.58
CA THR A 203 4.95 -12.36 -4.79
C THR A 203 4.45 -12.33 -3.34
N ALA A 204 4.10 -13.50 -2.82
CA ALA A 204 3.84 -13.68 -1.39
C ALA A 204 4.77 -14.78 -0.85
N THR A 205 5.62 -14.42 0.11
CA THR A 205 6.62 -15.32 0.70
C THR A 205 6.43 -15.39 2.20
N THR A 206 6.34 -16.60 2.73
CA THR A 206 6.24 -16.84 4.16
C THR A 206 7.01 -18.09 4.58
N ALA A 207 7.53 -18.09 5.80
CA ALA A 207 8.10 -19.29 6.41
C ALA A 207 7.00 -20.23 6.91
N GLY A 208 5.90 -19.68 7.43
CA GLY A 208 4.74 -20.40 7.94
C GLY A 208 3.63 -20.54 6.90
N ASN A 209 2.42 -20.14 7.29
CA ASN A 209 1.21 -20.34 6.50
C ASN A 209 0.94 -19.14 5.59
N LEU A 210 0.51 -19.43 4.36
CA LEU A 210 -0.11 -18.48 3.44
C LEU A 210 -1.59 -18.85 3.31
N THR A 211 -2.47 -17.93 3.68
CA THR A 211 -3.92 -18.09 3.51
C THR A 211 -4.48 -16.96 2.65
N GLY A 212 -5.40 -17.27 1.73
CA GLY A 212 -6.04 -16.26 0.91
C GLY A 212 -7.50 -16.58 0.58
N THR A 213 -8.35 -15.57 0.64
CA THR A 213 -9.80 -15.68 0.36
C THR A 213 -10.23 -14.87 -0.87
N GLY A 214 -9.49 -13.83 -1.23
CA GLY A 214 -9.79 -12.96 -2.37
C GLY A 214 -9.18 -13.41 -3.70
N LEU A 215 -9.40 -12.59 -4.74
CA LEU A 215 -8.77 -12.73 -6.05
C LEU A 215 -7.30 -12.31 -6.00
N ILE A 216 -6.41 -13.12 -6.57
CA ILE A 216 -5.02 -12.72 -6.83
C ILE A 216 -4.83 -12.63 -8.35
N SER A 217 -4.58 -11.43 -8.88
CA SER A 217 -4.56 -11.19 -10.32
C SER A 217 -3.41 -10.27 -10.77
N ALA A 218 -2.58 -10.82 -11.64
CA ALA A 218 -1.49 -10.16 -12.36
C ALA A 218 -1.83 -10.02 -13.86
N SER A 219 -3.11 -9.95 -14.22
CA SER A 219 -3.53 -10.05 -15.62
C SER A 219 -3.23 -8.80 -16.44
N ALA A 220 -3.03 -9.01 -17.74
CA ALA A 220 -3.23 -7.99 -18.77
C ALA A 220 -4.64 -8.16 -19.37
N ILE A 221 -5.41 -7.07 -19.55
CA ILE A 221 -6.81 -7.18 -20.05
C ILE A 221 -6.91 -6.91 -21.55
N ALA A 222 -6.55 -5.72 -22.00
CA ALA A 222 -6.74 -5.28 -23.39
C ALA A 222 -5.48 -5.46 -24.25
N SER A 223 -4.29 -5.28 -23.67
CA SER A 223 -3.00 -5.41 -24.36
C SER A 223 -1.88 -5.79 -23.39
N GLY A 224 -0.73 -6.24 -23.90
CA GLY A 224 0.42 -6.62 -23.09
C GLY A 224 0.39 -8.08 -22.60
N ASN A 225 1.39 -8.44 -21.80
CA ASN A 225 1.50 -9.77 -21.23
C ASN A 225 0.97 -9.78 -19.80
N GLY A 226 0.31 -10.87 -19.38
CA GLY A 226 0.06 -11.09 -17.96
C GLY A 226 1.38 -11.25 -17.20
N GLY A 227 1.41 -10.76 -15.97
CA GLY A 227 2.53 -10.90 -15.05
C GLY A 227 2.52 -12.23 -14.30
N GLU A 228 3.47 -12.34 -13.37
CA GLU A 228 3.70 -13.54 -12.57
C GLU A 228 2.96 -13.47 -11.22
N VAL A 229 2.40 -14.60 -10.79
CA VAL A 229 1.96 -14.79 -9.40
C VAL A 229 2.80 -15.90 -8.77
N ALA A 230 3.68 -15.55 -7.84
CA ALA A 230 4.58 -16.46 -7.14
C ALA A 230 4.22 -16.55 -5.64
N LEU A 231 3.80 -17.72 -5.19
CA LEU A 231 3.33 -17.94 -3.81
C LEU A 231 4.18 -19.01 -3.12
N GLN A 232 4.80 -18.66 -1.99
CA GLN A 232 5.71 -19.52 -1.25
C GLN A 232 5.34 -19.54 0.24
N GLY A 233 5.20 -20.73 0.80
CA GLY A 233 4.86 -20.95 2.20
C GLY A 233 5.00 -22.43 2.58
N SER A 234 5.08 -22.73 3.87
CA SER A 234 5.04 -24.11 4.37
C SER A 234 3.69 -24.78 4.14
N THR A 235 2.61 -24.00 4.24
CA THR A 235 1.27 -24.42 3.82
C THR A 235 0.60 -23.27 3.08
N ILE A 236 -0.03 -23.59 1.94
CA ILE A 236 -0.73 -22.61 1.11
C ILE A 236 -2.20 -23.05 1.01
N THR A 237 -3.10 -22.26 1.61
CA THR A 237 -4.56 -22.49 1.61
C THR A 237 -5.27 -21.32 0.95
N LEU A 238 -5.99 -21.62 -0.13
CA LEU A 238 -6.42 -20.63 -1.10
C LEU A 238 -7.87 -20.92 -1.49
N GLN A 239 -8.81 -20.03 -1.14
CA GLN A 239 -10.27 -20.21 -1.38
C GLN A 239 -10.85 -19.33 -2.50
N GLY A 240 -10.10 -18.35 -3.00
CA GLY A 240 -10.48 -17.46 -4.10
C GLY A 240 -10.11 -17.96 -5.51
N ARG A 241 -10.09 -17.02 -6.48
CA ARG A 241 -9.67 -17.26 -7.89
C ARG A 241 -8.25 -16.70 -8.10
N TYR A 242 -7.48 -17.30 -9.03
CA TYR A 242 -6.07 -16.94 -9.26
C TYR A 242 -5.78 -16.67 -10.74
N GLY A 243 -4.82 -15.78 -11.00
CA GLY A 243 -4.44 -15.30 -12.32
C GLY A 243 -3.85 -16.35 -13.28
N PRO A 244 -3.51 -15.95 -14.51
CA PRO A 244 -3.25 -16.86 -15.64
C PRO A 244 -1.94 -17.67 -15.55
N LYS A 245 -1.00 -17.27 -14.67
CA LYS A 245 0.25 -17.98 -14.39
C LYS A 245 0.55 -17.93 -12.90
N VAL A 246 0.31 -19.04 -12.21
CA VAL A 246 0.53 -19.16 -10.77
C VAL A 246 1.63 -20.19 -10.53
N LEU A 247 2.76 -19.75 -9.97
CA LEU A 247 3.81 -20.62 -9.45
C LEU A 247 3.57 -20.78 -7.95
N VAL A 248 3.41 -22.02 -7.50
CA VAL A 248 3.12 -22.32 -6.09
C VAL A 248 4.18 -23.26 -5.52
N GLY A 249 4.66 -22.91 -4.32
CA GLY A 249 5.57 -23.73 -3.51
C GLY A 249 4.96 -25.07 -3.06
N LYS A 250 5.76 -25.89 -2.36
CA LYS A 250 5.34 -27.23 -1.89
C LYS A 250 4.16 -27.14 -0.91
N GLY A 251 3.21 -28.08 -0.97
CA GLY A 251 2.13 -28.21 0.01
C GLY A 251 0.84 -27.42 -0.29
N ALA A 252 0.64 -26.98 -1.54
CA ALA A 252 -0.57 -26.26 -1.96
C ALA A 252 -1.83 -27.13 -1.93
N LYS A 253 -2.92 -26.58 -1.39
CA LYS A 253 -4.28 -27.13 -1.53
C LYS A 253 -5.17 -26.13 -2.25
N PHE A 254 -5.74 -26.55 -3.38
CA PHE A 254 -6.76 -25.81 -4.12
C PHE A 254 -8.13 -26.50 -3.96
N PRO A 255 -9.23 -25.73 -3.97
CA PRO A 255 -10.58 -26.30 -4.08
C PRO A 255 -10.81 -26.99 -5.43
#